data_AF-I3RCP4-F1
#
_entry.id   AF-I3RCP4-F1
#
_cell.length_a   1.000
_cell.length_b   1.000
_cell.length_c   1.000
_cell.angle_alpha   90.00
_cell.angle_beta   90.00
_cell.angle_gamma   90.00
#
_symmetry.space_group_name_H-M   'P 1'
#
loop_
_entity.id
_entity.type
_entity.pdbx_description
1 polymer ?
#
loop_
_entity_poly.entity_id
_entity_poly.type
_entity_poly.pdbx_seq_one_letter_code
_entity_poly.pdbx_strand_id
1 'polypeptide(L)'
;MWLYRVEEVKVAPLGLFSNIILRKFRNIAPRYEEIVRAYKEFLLTEEEFTIPKIEEIILPLDRYSEKPTETVLDYVSAYPGSHILILYVIDGEVCRLIRETIGEEEAELFRKKELEKGEKALAEAKNLISSLNMEFSIELKLKTGNKAEIVENIADNFDLIIISKHYGAETTKTHPVSPIVLRVLQNVKIPVLLY
;
A
#
# COMPACT_ATOMS: atom_id res chain seq x y z
N MET A 1 -31.96 -22.60 -16.55
CA MET A 1 -31.35 -23.05 -15.29
C MET A 1 -30.28 -24.09 -15.63
N TRP A 2 -29.04 -23.64 -15.80
CA TRP A 2 -27.87 -24.50 -16.04
C TRP A 2 -26.75 -23.98 -15.13
N LEU A 3 -26.35 -24.82 -14.19
CA LEU A 3 -25.30 -24.58 -13.20
C LEU A 3 -23.94 -24.71 -13.90
N TYR A 4 -23.16 -23.63 -13.97
CA TYR A 4 -21.73 -23.70 -14.29
C TYR A 4 -20.97 -24.04 -13.02
N ARG A 5 -20.38 -25.24 -13.01
CA ARG A 5 -19.44 -25.71 -11.99
C ARG A 5 -18.08 -25.08 -12.31
N VAL A 6 -17.58 -24.22 -11.43
CA VAL A 6 -16.21 -23.70 -11.50
C VAL A 6 -15.28 -24.87 -11.19
N GLU A 7 -14.50 -25.32 -12.17
CA GLU A 7 -13.41 -26.27 -11.92
C GLU A 7 -12.26 -25.51 -11.27
N GLU A 8 -11.96 -25.86 -10.01
CA GLU A 8 -10.73 -25.48 -9.34
C GLU A 8 -9.53 -25.99 -10.15
N VAL A 9 -8.71 -25.06 -10.66
CA VAL A 9 -7.41 -25.40 -11.25
C VAL A 9 -6.50 -25.82 -10.10
N LYS A 10 -6.42 -27.13 -9.85
CA LYS A 10 -5.42 -27.72 -8.95
C LYS A 10 -4.03 -27.53 -9.56
N VAL A 11 -3.29 -26.57 -9.04
CA VAL A 11 -1.86 -26.42 -9.30
C VAL A 11 -1.17 -27.69 -8.80
N ALA A 12 -0.40 -28.34 -9.68
CA ALA A 12 0.22 -29.63 -9.39
C ALA A 12 1.14 -29.54 -8.13
N PRO A 13 1.02 -30.46 -7.16
CA PRO A 13 1.84 -30.44 -5.96
C PRO A 13 3.31 -30.73 -6.33
N LEU A 14 4.23 -30.27 -5.46
CA LEU A 14 5.70 -30.39 -5.48
C LEU A 14 6.32 -31.65 -6.15
N GLY A 15 5.59 -32.75 -6.24
CA GLY A 15 6.03 -34.01 -6.84
C GLY A 15 6.42 -33.92 -8.32
N LEU A 16 5.82 -33.03 -9.13
CA LEU A 16 6.15 -32.96 -10.56
C LEU A 16 7.53 -32.33 -10.80
N PHE A 17 7.82 -31.23 -10.10
CA PHE A 17 9.11 -30.53 -10.18
C PHE A 17 10.22 -31.30 -9.46
N SER A 18 9.91 -31.91 -8.31
CA SER A 18 10.82 -32.80 -7.59
C SER A 18 11.32 -33.95 -8.49
N ASN A 19 10.41 -34.61 -9.20
CA ASN A 19 10.78 -35.72 -10.10
C ASN A 19 11.62 -35.25 -11.31
N ILE A 20 11.38 -34.05 -11.83
CA ILE A 20 12.17 -33.49 -12.94
C ILE A 20 13.58 -33.13 -12.49
N ILE A 21 13.72 -32.53 -11.30
CA ILE A 21 15.02 -32.17 -10.71
C ILE A 21 15.81 -33.43 -10.35
N LEU A 22 15.20 -34.39 -9.65
CA LEU A 22 15.84 -35.65 -9.26
C LEU A 22 16.28 -36.50 -10.47
N ARG A 23 15.53 -36.46 -11.58
CA ARG A 23 15.87 -37.19 -12.80
C ARG A 23 17.08 -36.58 -13.53
N LYS A 24 17.29 -35.26 -13.44
CA LYS A 24 18.40 -34.54 -14.08
C LYS A 24 19.70 -34.59 -13.25
N PHE A 25 19.60 -34.73 -11.92
CA PHE A 25 20.72 -34.72 -10.97
C PHE A 25 20.96 -36.07 -10.27
N ARG A 26 20.64 -37.18 -10.96
CA ARG A 26 20.64 -38.55 -10.42
C ARG A 26 21.96 -39.01 -9.77
N ASN A 27 23.10 -38.39 -10.13
CA ASN A 27 24.43 -38.68 -9.59
C ASN A 27 24.88 -37.70 -8.47
N ILE A 28 24.05 -36.73 -8.08
CA ILE A 28 24.34 -35.71 -7.05
C ILE A 28 23.34 -35.83 -5.88
N ALA A 29 22.35 -36.73 -5.98
CA ALA A 29 21.27 -36.93 -5.01
C ALA A 29 21.70 -36.97 -3.52
N PRO A 30 22.79 -37.67 -3.12
CA PRO A 30 23.21 -37.71 -1.71
C PRO A 30 23.63 -36.32 -1.19
N ARG A 31 24.34 -35.57 -2.03
CA ARG A 31 24.84 -34.22 -1.71
C ARG A 31 23.71 -33.19 -1.74
N TYR A 32 22.69 -33.40 -2.58
CA TYR A 32 21.50 -32.56 -2.62
C TYR A 32 20.63 -32.74 -1.36
N GLU A 33 20.44 -33.97 -0.88
CA GLU A 33 19.73 -34.22 0.38
C GLU A 33 20.46 -33.61 1.58
N GLU A 34 21.79 -33.68 1.62
CA GLU A 34 22.61 -33.00 2.64
C GLU A 34 22.47 -31.48 2.56
N ILE A 35 22.49 -30.89 1.36
CA ILE A 35 22.27 -29.46 1.15
C ILE A 35 20.86 -29.07 1.60
N VAL A 36 19.82 -29.74 1.14
CA VAL A 36 18.43 -29.43 1.53
C VAL A 36 18.23 -29.60 3.03
N ARG A 37 18.87 -30.57 3.68
CA ARG A 37 18.84 -30.73 5.13
C ARG A 37 19.61 -29.63 5.86
N ALA A 38 20.78 -29.22 5.35
CA ALA A 38 21.60 -28.15 5.91
C ALA A 38 20.99 -26.76 5.72
N TYR A 39 20.21 -26.57 4.65
CA TYR A 39 19.55 -25.30 4.32
C TYR A 39 18.04 -25.32 4.54
N LYS A 40 17.50 -26.33 5.24
CA LYS A 40 16.05 -26.47 5.48
C LYS A 40 15.45 -25.25 6.18
N GLU A 41 16.23 -24.62 7.04
CA GLU A 41 15.86 -23.38 7.75
C GLU A 41 15.90 -22.13 6.87
N PHE A 42 16.49 -22.20 5.67
CA PHE A 42 16.49 -21.14 4.65
C PHE A 42 15.51 -21.40 3.51
N LEU A 43 14.89 -22.57 3.48
CA LEU A 43 13.83 -22.90 2.53
C LEU A 43 12.51 -22.47 3.15
N LEU A 44 11.86 -21.49 2.51
CA LEU A 44 10.53 -21.03 2.87
C LEU A 44 9.57 -22.23 2.96
N THR A 45 8.89 -22.36 4.08
CA THR A 45 7.79 -23.30 4.31
C THR A 45 6.64 -23.02 3.34
N GLU A 46 5.75 -24.00 3.14
CA GLU A 46 4.58 -23.81 2.25
C GLU A 46 3.68 -22.63 2.71
N GLU A 47 3.67 -22.33 4.01
CA GLU A 47 3.00 -21.16 4.58
C GLU A 47 3.75 -19.85 4.23
N GLU A 48 5.08 -19.85 4.26
CA GLU A 48 5.93 -18.73 3.81
C GLU A 48 5.94 -18.53 2.28
N PHE A 49 5.38 -19.48 1.52
CA PHE A 49 5.13 -19.36 0.08
C PHE A 49 3.82 -18.64 -0.27
N THR A 50 2.98 -18.34 0.71
CA THR A 50 1.74 -17.59 0.47
C THR A 50 2.02 -16.08 0.51
N ILE A 51 2.07 -15.46 -0.67
CA ILE A 51 2.03 -14.00 -0.79
C ILE A 51 0.73 -13.54 -0.10
N PRO A 52 0.78 -12.59 0.85
CA PRO A 52 -0.41 -12.06 1.48
C PRO A 52 -1.38 -11.60 0.40
N LYS A 53 -2.62 -12.06 0.44
CA LYS A 53 -3.63 -11.60 -0.50
C LYS A 53 -4.03 -10.18 -0.09
N ILE A 54 -3.54 -9.18 -0.81
CA ILE A 54 -3.90 -7.78 -0.64
C ILE A 54 -4.99 -7.46 -1.65
N GLU A 55 -6.21 -7.23 -1.19
CA GLU A 55 -7.36 -6.86 -2.03
C GLU A 55 -7.69 -5.37 -1.88
N GLU A 56 -7.48 -4.81 -0.69
CA GLU A 56 -7.84 -3.43 -0.35
C GLU A 56 -6.59 -2.62 0.06
N ILE A 57 -6.24 -1.61 -0.73
CA ILE A 57 -5.08 -0.74 -0.49
C ILE A 57 -5.55 0.70 -0.24
N ILE A 58 -5.02 1.36 0.78
CA ILE A 58 -5.21 2.80 1.00
C ILE A 58 -3.90 3.57 0.79
N LEU A 59 -3.98 4.62 -0.02
CA LEU A 59 -2.90 5.58 -0.30
C LEU A 59 -3.32 6.96 0.24
N PRO A 60 -3.06 7.25 1.53
CA PRO A 60 -3.29 8.57 2.09
C PRO A 60 -2.26 9.59 1.55
N LEU A 61 -2.78 10.72 1.10
CA LEU A 61 -2.05 11.86 0.57
C LEU A 61 -2.46 13.14 1.31
N ASP A 62 -1.56 14.11 1.28
CA ASP A 62 -1.82 15.46 1.72
C ASP A 62 -0.87 16.44 1.05
N ARG A 63 -0.87 17.70 1.50
CA ARG A 63 -0.03 18.75 0.91
C ARG A 63 1.48 18.52 1.01
N TYR A 64 1.92 17.64 1.91
CA TYR A 64 3.33 17.34 2.19
C TYR A 64 3.77 15.99 1.60
N SER A 65 2.81 15.15 1.22
CA SER A 65 3.06 13.82 0.70
C SER A 65 3.84 13.86 -0.60
N GLU A 66 4.87 13.02 -0.69
CA GLU A 66 5.58 12.78 -1.93
C GLU A 66 4.70 11.94 -2.89
N LYS A 67 4.94 12.11 -4.19
CA LYS A 67 4.32 11.26 -5.21
C LYS A 67 4.77 9.81 -5.01
N PRO A 68 3.91 8.81 -5.29
CA PRO A 68 4.32 7.40 -5.31
C PRO A 68 5.58 7.23 -6.15
N THR A 69 6.60 6.58 -5.57
CA THR A 69 7.87 6.30 -6.25
C THR A 69 7.74 5.09 -7.16
N GLU A 70 8.73 4.86 -8.04
CA GLU A 70 8.77 3.64 -8.87
C GLU A 70 8.69 2.37 -8.00
N THR A 71 9.39 2.35 -6.86
CA THR A 71 9.31 1.22 -5.91
C THR A 71 7.91 0.98 -5.37
N VAL A 72 7.14 2.04 -5.10
CA VAL A 72 5.74 1.91 -4.69
C VAL A 72 4.90 1.33 -5.83
N LEU A 73 5.11 1.80 -7.06
CA LEU A 73 4.40 1.31 -8.24
C LEU A 73 4.71 -0.17 -8.52
N ASP A 74 5.98 -0.57 -8.39
CA ASP A 74 6.41 -1.97 -8.49
C ASP A 74 5.70 -2.83 -7.44
N TYR A 75 5.60 -2.35 -6.20
CA TYR A 75 4.91 -3.06 -5.13
C TYR A 75 3.41 -3.21 -5.40
N VAL A 76 2.74 -2.13 -5.83
CA VAL A 76 1.31 -2.15 -6.21
C VAL A 76 1.07 -3.10 -7.38
N SER A 77 2.00 -3.17 -8.34
CA SER A 77 1.93 -4.05 -9.51
C SER A 77 1.90 -5.54 -9.17
N ALA A 78 2.36 -5.92 -7.96
CA ALA A 78 2.30 -7.29 -7.47
C ALA A 78 0.88 -7.75 -7.09
N TYR A 79 -0.07 -6.82 -6.97
CA TYR A 79 -1.45 -7.09 -6.54
C TYR A 79 -2.49 -6.63 -7.59
N PRO A 80 -2.45 -7.16 -8.82
CA PRO A 80 -3.46 -6.85 -9.83
C PRO A 80 -4.85 -7.29 -9.36
N GLY A 81 -5.87 -6.51 -9.71
CA GLY A 81 -7.25 -6.72 -9.28
C GLY A 81 -7.61 -6.07 -7.94
N SER A 82 -6.64 -5.51 -7.21
CA SER A 82 -6.90 -4.80 -5.95
C SER A 82 -7.73 -3.53 -6.15
N HIS A 83 -8.51 -3.19 -5.12
CA HIS A 83 -9.11 -1.89 -4.96
C HIS A 83 -8.14 -0.96 -4.23
N ILE A 84 -7.98 0.25 -4.77
CA ILE A 84 -7.06 1.26 -4.26
C ILE A 84 -7.84 2.53 -3.95
N LEU A 85 -7.97 2.84 -2.67
CA LEU A 85 -8.46 4.12 -2.21
C LEU A 85 -7.32 5.13 -2.13
N ILE A 86 -7.33 6.13 -3.01
CA ILE A 86 -6.45 7.29 -2.90
C ILE A 86 -7.20 8.38 -2.12
N LEU A 87 -6.69 8.72 -0.94
CA LEU A 87 -7.36 9.60 0.00
C LEU A 87 -6.55 10.87 0.25
N TYR A 88 -7.04 12.03 -0.17
CA TYR A 88 -6.42 13.31 0.19
C TYR A 88 -7.03 13.89 1.46
N VAL A 89 -6.21 14.22 2.46
CA VAL A 89 -6.67 14.76 3.75
C VAL A 89 -6.21 16.19 3.97
N ILE A 90 -7.17 17.11 3.94
CA ILE A 90 -6.98 18.52 4.33
C ILE A 90 -6.99 18.61 5.86
N ASP A 91 -5.99 19.31 6.40
CA ASP A 91 -5.88 19.53 7.83
C ASP A 91 -6.98 20.48 8.35
N GLY A 92 -7.90 19.94 9.14
CA GLY A 92 -8.99 20.74 9.73
C GLY A 92 -8.49 21.74 10.79
N GLU A 93 -7.42 21.41 11.50
CA GLU A 93 -6.88 22.26 12.56
C GLU A 93 -6.23 23.51 11.98
N VAL A 94 -5.53 23.36 10.85
CA VAL A 94 -4.95 24.51 10.12
C VAL A 94 -6.05 25.46 9.65
N CYS A 95 -7.14 24.93 9.08
CA CYS A 95 -8.30 25.75 8.70
C CYS A 95 -8.89 26.50 9.90
N ARG A 96 -9.02 25.83 11.06
CA ARG A 96 -9.53 26.45 12.29
C ARG A 96 -8.59 27.56 12.77
N LEU A 97 -7.29 27.31 12.82
CA LEU A 97 -6.30 28.29 13.25
C LEU A 97 -6.30 29.54 12.36
N ILE A 98 -6.36 29.38 11.04
CA ILE A 98 -6.42 30.54 10.11
C ILE A 98 -7.69 31.36 10.37
N ARG A 99 -8.83 30.71 10.56
CA ARG A 99 -10.09 31.38 10.89
C ARG A 99 -10.00 32.18 12.19
N GLU A 100 -9.43 31.58 13.23
CA GLU A 100 -9.30 32.19 14.56
C GLU A 100 -8.26 33.31 14.61
N THR A 101 -7.22 33.25 13.78
CA THR A 101 -6.08 34.19 13.84
C THR A 101 -6.13 35.30 12.79
N ILE A 102 -6.66 35.03 11.61
CA ILE A 102 -6.67 35.96 10.46
C ILE A 102 -8.10 36.35 10.11
N GLY A 103 -8.98 35.37 9.90
CA GLY A 103 -10.38 35.62 9.54
C GLY A 103 -11.00 34.54 8.68
N GLU A 104 -12.32 34.63 8.48
CA GLU A 104 -13.10 33.66 7.70
C GLU A 104 -12.71 33.67 6.22
N GLU A 105 -12.47 34.85 5.64
CA GLU A 105 -12.16 34.99 4.21
C GLU A 105 -10.85 34.28 3.85
N GLU A 106 -9.81 34.42 4.67
CA GLU A 106 -8.53 33.75 4.47
C GLU A 106 -8.60 32.25 4.72
N ALA A 107 -9.43 31.82 5.69
CA ALA A 107 -9.67 30.40 5.94
C ALA A 107 -10.35 29.73 4.74
N GLU A 108 -11.35 30.38 4.15
CA GLU A 108 -12.04 29.89 2.95
C GLU A 108 -11.13 29.93 1.72
N LEU A 109 -10.30 30.97 1.56
CA LEU A 109 -9.29 31.01 0.50
C LEU A 109 -8.26 29.88 0.63
N PHE A 110 -7.79 29.61 1.85
CA PHE A 110 -6.90 28.49 2.14
C PHE A 110 -7.57 27.15 1.79
N ARG A 111 -8.80 26.94 2.26
CA ARG A 111 -9.57 25.72 2.00
C ARG A 111 -9.75 25.48 0.51
N LYS A 112 -10.10 26.52 -0.26
CA LYS A 112 -10.24 26.43 -1.72
C LYS A 112 -8.94 26.01 -2.39
N LYS A 113 -7.81 26.62 -1.99
CA LYS A 113 -6.48 26.25 -2.53
C LYS A 113 -6.10 24.81 -2.19
N GLU A 114 -6.39 24.35 -0.98
CA GLU A 114 -6.13 22.97 -0.58
C GLU A 114 -7.02 21.96 -1.32
N LEU A 115 -8.29 22.31 -1.61
CA LEU A 115 -9.16 21.49 -2.46
C LEU A 115 -8.58 21.34 -3.87
N GLU A 116 -8.21 22.45 -4.51
CA GLU A 116 -7.60 22.43 -5.86
C GLU A 116 -6.28 21.64 -5.88
N LYS A 117 -5.46 21.77 -4.82
CA LYS A 117 -4.23 20.99 -4.67
C LYS A 117 -4.52 19.50 -4.48
N GLY A 118 -5.52 19.17 -3.67
CA GLY A 118 -5.96 17.80 -3.42
C GLY A 118 -6.45 17.11 -4.68
N GLU A 119 -7.31 17.76 -5.46
CA GLU A 119 -7.79 17.23 -6.75
C GLU A 119 -6.64 16.93 -7.71
N LYS A 120 -5.65 17.84 -7.81
CA LYS A 120 -4.46 17.63 -8.63
C LYS A 120 -3.65 16.43 -8.14
N ALA A 121 -3.37 16.35 -6.83
CA ALA A 121 -2.61 15.24 -6.25
C ALA A 121 -3.30 13.89 -6.47
N LEU A 122 -4.62 13.83 -6.28
CA LEU A 122 -5.43 12.63 -6.54
C LEU A 122 -5.37 12.21 -8.02
N ALA A 123 -5.52 13.15 -8.94
CA ALA A 123 -5.45 12.88 -10.37
C ALA A 123 -4.05 12.41 -10.80
N GLU A 124 -2.99 13.03 -10.29
CA GLU A 124 -1.61 12.62 -10.56
C GLU A 124 -1.32 11.21 -10.05
N ALA A 125 -1.68 10.91 -8.79
CA ALA A 125 -1.50 9.58 -8.22
C ALA A 125 -2.30 8.51 -8.99
N LYS A 126 -3.55 8.81 -9.36
CA LYS A 126 -4.36 7.92 -10.21
C LYS A 126 -3.69 7.65 -11.55
N ASN A 127 -3.17 8.68 -12.21
CA ASN A 127 -2.52 8.52 -13.51
C ASN A 127 -1.24 7.68 -13.40
N LEU A 128 -0.45 7.86 -12.34
CA LEU A 128 0.73 7.03 -12.07
C LEU A 128 0.36 5.56 -11.91
N ILE A 129 -0.65 5.25 -11.08
CA ILE A 129 -1.09 3.86 -10.88
C ILE A 129 -1.69 3.28 -12.16
N SER A 130 -2.50 4.07 -12.87
CA SER A 130 -3.13 3.64 -14.13
C SER A 130 -2.11 3.37 -15.24
N SER A 131 -0.94 4.00 -15.19
CA SER A 131 0.14 3.79 -16.17
C SER A 131 0.75 2.39 -16.14
N LEU A 132 0.49 1.61 -15.07
CA LEU A 132 0.89 0.21 -14.95
C LEU A 132 0.14 -0.72 -15.94
N ASN A 133 -0.94 -0.25 -16.58
CA ASN A 133 -1.76 -1.02 -17.52
C ASN A 133 -2.29 -2.35 -16.94
N MET A 134 -2.62 -2.35 -15.65
CA MET A 134 -3.22 -3.48 -14.94
C MET A 134 -4.65 -3.15 -14.50
N GLU A 135 -5.43 -4.18 -14.22
CA GLU A 135 -6.81 -4.02 -13.75
C GLU A 135 -6.80 -3.62 -12.26
N PHE A 136 -6.94 -2.33 -11.95
CA PHE A 136 -7.14 -1.83 -10.60
C PHE A 136 -8.49 -1.11 -10.50
N SER A 137 -9.19 -1.28 -9.38
CA SER A 137 -10.35 -0.45 -9.05
C SER A 137 -9.88 0.75 -8.23
N ILE A 138 -9.83 1.96 -8.81
CA ILE A 138 -9.30 3.14 -8.13
C ILE A 138 -10.44 4.05 -7.66
N GLU A 139 -10.58 4.23 -6.35
CA GLU A 139 -11.47 5.21 -5.73
C GLU A 139 -10.67 6.44 -5.29
N LEU A 140 -11.19 7.64 -5.59
CA LEU A 140 -10.61 8.90 -5.13
C LEU A 140 -11.52 9.53 -4.10
N LYS A 141 -10.98 9.87 -2.92
CA LYS A 141 -11.71 10.61 -1.89
C LYS A 141 -10.91 11.79 -1.37
N LEU A 142 -11.65 12.82 -0.97
CA LEU A 142 -11.11 13.97 -0.25
C LEU A 142 -11.85 14.09 1.08
N LYS A 143 -11.09 14.27 2.17
CA LYS A 143 -11.63 14.52 3.50
C LYS A 143 -10.95 15.73 4.16
N THR A 144 -11.64 16.33 5.12
CA THR A 144 -11.09 17.38 5.98
C THR A 144 -11.23 16.95 7.42
N GLY A 145 -10.16 17.10 8.21
CA GLY A 145 -10.16 16.77 9.64
C GLY A 145 -8.77 16.48 10.16
N ASN A 146 -8.69 15.73 11.26
CA ASN A 146 -7.41 15.25 11.78
C ASN A 146 -6.88 14.14 10.87
N LYS A 147 -5.67 14.35 10.33
CA LYS A 147 -5.04 13.46 9.36
C LYS A 147 -4.85 12.04 9.89
N ALA A 148 -4.26 11.92 11.07
CA ALA A 148 -3.99 10.62 11.67
C ALA A 148 -5.30 9.88 11.95
N GLU A 149 -6.26 10.53 12.62
CA GLU A 149 -7.54 9.90 12.99
C GLU A 149 -8.32 9.44 11.76
N ILE A 150 -8.32 10.22 10.68
CA ILE A 150 -9.01 9.82 9.44
C ILE A 150 -8.38 8.55 8.86
N VAL A 151 -7.05 8.46 8.81
CA VAL A 151 -6.36 7.28 8.28
C VAL A 151 -6.56 6.08 9.23
N GLU A 152 -6.36 6.27 10.53
CA GLU A 152 -6.54 5.27 11.58
C GLU A 152 -7.95 4.64 11.51
N ASN A 153 -9.00 5.46 11.41
CA ASN A 153 -10.39 4.99 11.39
C ASN A 153 -10.77 4.24 10.10
N ILE A 154 -10.13 4.55 8.98
CA ILE A 154 -10.45 3.93 7.69
C ILE A 154 -9.65 2.62 7.53
N ALA A 155 -8.43 2.59 8.06
CA ALA A 155 -7.47 1.48 7.92
C ALA A 155 -8.03 0.11 8.29
N ASP A 156 -8.97 0.02 9.24
CA ASP A 156 -9.58 -1.25 9.66
C ASP A 156 -10.32 -2.00 8.52
N ASN A 157 -10.64 -1.32 7.42
CA ASN A 157 -11.32 -1.93 6.25
C ASN A 157 -10.35 -2.22 5.09
N PHE A 158 -9.04 -2.08 5.29
CA PHE A 158 -8.02 -2.24 4.26
C PHE A 158 -7.01 -3.31 4.68
N ASP A 159 -6.28 -3.86 3.70
CA ASP A 159 -5.23 -4.86 3.95
C ASP A 159 -3.84 -4.22 4.03
N LEU A 160 -3.67 -3.03 3.43
CA LEU A 160 -2.39 -2.35 3.33
C LEU A 160 -2.55 -0.82 3.30
N ILE A 161 -1.69 -0.14 4.05
CA ILE A 161 -1.49 1.31 3.90
C ILE A 161 -0.19 1.55 3.15
N ILE A 162 -0.22 2.39 2.11
CA ILE A 162 0.98 2.90 1.46
C ILE A 162 1.07 4.39 1.75
N ILE A 163 2.04 4.84 2.54
CA ILE A 163 2.08 6.21 3.06
C ILE A 163 3.45 6.86 2.85
N SER A 164 3.45 8.12 2.42
CA SER A 164 4.69 8.89 2.33
C SER A 164 5.23 9.18 3.73
N LYS A 165 6.54 9.08 3.94
CA LYS A 165 7.22 9.50 5.18
C LYS A 165 7.02 10.98 5.51
N HIS A 166 6.64 11.78 4.52
CA HIS A 166 6.34 13.20 4.66
C HIS A 166 4.85 13.50 4.91
N TYR A 167 3.99 12.48 4.99
CA TYR A 167 2.58 12.70 5.23
C TYR A 167 2.34 13.44 6.56
N GLY A 168 1.56 14.51 6.51
CA GLY A 168 1.18 15.32 7.67
C GLY A 168 2.14 16.43 8.05
N ALA A 169 3.42 16.36 7.69
CA ALA A 169 4.40 17.41 7.97
C ALA A 169 5.64 17.28 7.09
N GLU A 170 6.23 18.41 6.74
CA GLU A 170 7.55 18.46 6.11
C GLU A 170 8.59 17.83 7.05
N THR A 171 9.50 17.04 6.49
CA THR A 171 10.51 16.32 7.27
C THR A 171 11.88 16.94 7.02
N THR A 172 12.81 16.72 7.94
CA THR A 172 14.16 17.31 7.86
C THR A 172 15.20 16.21 7.78
N LYS A 173 16.46 16.56 7.50
CA LYS A 173 17.57 15.60 7.54
C LYS A 173 17.71 14.88 8.90
N THR A 174 17.30 15.53 10.00
CA THR A 174 17.39 14.97 11.35
C THR A 174 16.12 14.21 11.76
N HIS A 175 14.97 14.53 11.16
CA HIS A 175 13.71 13.84 11.39
C HIS A 175 13.20 13.35 10.04
N PRO A 176 13.60 12.16 9.57
CA PRO A 176 13.30 11.71 8.21
C PRO A 176 11.84 11.29 8.01
N VAL A 177 11.13 10.97 9.11
CA VAL A 177 9.74 10.52 9.10
C VAL A 177 8.89 11.48 9.92
N SER A 178 7.73 11.86 9.38
CA SER A 178 6.74 12.71 10.02
C SER A 178 6.20 12.08 11.30
N PRO A 179 6.03 12.86 12.39
CA PRO A 179 5.36 12.39 13.60
C PRO A 179 3.94 11.86 13.38
N ILE A 180 3.23 12.39 12.37
CA ILE A 180 1.88 11.91 12.01
C ILE A 180 1.95 10.49 11.46
N VAL A 181 2.96 10.19 10.64
CA VAL A 181 3.19 8.83 10.13
C VAL A 181 3.54 7.89 11.27
N LEU A 182 4.43 8.30 12.19
CA LEU A 182 4.78 7.50 13.37
C LEU A 182 3.56 7.19 14.23
N ARG A 183 2.65 8.16 14.40
CA ARG A 183 1.39 7.96 15.10
C ARG A 183 0.51 6.93 14.38
N VAL A 184 0.32 7.06 13.07
CA VAL A 184 -0.47 6.10 12.28
C VAL A 184 0.11 4.69 12.45
N LEU A 185 1.43 4.53 12.28
CA LEU A 185 2.12 3.24 12.46
C LEU A 185 1.89 2.59 13.83
N GLN A 186 1.72 3.39 14.89
CA GLN A 186 1.49 2.89 16.25
C GLN A 186 0.05 2.45 16.50
N ASN A 187 -0.92 2.97 15.74
CA ASN A 187 -2.35 2.77 16.00
C ASN A 187 -3.05 1.83 15.01
N VAL A 188 -2.45 1.59 13.84
CA VAL A 188 -3.02 0.65 12.84
C VAL A 188 -2.52 -0.77 13.07
N LYS A 189 -3.38 -1.75 12.78
CA LYS A 189 -3.07 -3.18 12.91
C LYS A 189 -2.62 -3.84 11.60
N ILE A 190 -2.79 -3.13 10.50
CA ILE A 190 -2.51 -3.62 9.16
C ILE A 190 -1.10 -3.24 8.72
N PRO A 191 -0.48 -3.99 7.80
CA PRO A 191 0.79 -3.64 7.22
C PRO A 191 0.82 -2.20 6.66
N VAL A 192 1.97 -1.54 6.84
CA VAL A 192 2.20 -0.20 6.30
C VAL A 192 3.49 -0.20 5.49
N LEU A 193 3.37 0.15 4.21
CA LEU A 193 4.49 0.45 3.32
C LEU A 193 4.81 1.94 3.40
N LEU A 194 5.98 2.26 3.94
CA LEU A 194 6.49 3.62 4.06
C LEU A 194 7.39 3.97 2.86
N TYR A 195 7.20 5.15 2.26
CA TYR A 195 8.04 5.64 1.14
C TYR A 195 8.51 7.09 1.30
#